data_AF-A0A1Y0MDL2-F1
#
_entry.id   AF-A0A1Y0MDL2-F1
#
_cell.length_a   1.000
_cell.length_b   1.000
_cell.length_c   1.000
_cell.angle_alpha   90.00
_cell.angle_beta   90.00
_cell.angle_gamma   90.00
#
_symmetry.space_group_name_H-M   'P 1'
#
loop_
_entity.id
_entity.type
_entity.pdbx_description
1 polymer ?
#
loop_
_entity_poly.entity_id
_entity_poly.type
_entity_poly.pdbx_seq_one_letter_code
_entity_poly.pdbx_strand_id
1 'polypeptide(L)'
;MLDYSVYFTKEKIKKFYKIFSLINIGIGIIIILFPVDNLPIEERISMGIVLNVGYHMFFHLISIVPIKQLNWVKENKNVRNLSFKSIKSMTYFVPITCILISLSLMFESIMTQQISRLSVLFVFVGIILGMIKLNGKLFEWKKTHYNNV
;
A
#
# COMPACT_ATOMS: atom_id res chain seq x y z
N MET A 1 20.64 5.41 -1.17
CA MET A 1 19.25 4.89 -1.08
C MET A 1 18.36 6.05 -0.66
N LEU A 2 17.42 6.47 -1.51
CA LEU A 2 16.61 7.69 -1.34
C LEU A 2 15.82 7.67 -0.02
N ASP A 3 15.88 8.76 0.73
CA ASP A 3 15.07 8.95 1.93
C ASP A 3 13.74 9.62 1.56
N TYR A 4 12.68 8.83 1.41
CA TYR A 4 11.37 9.36 1.10
C TYR A 4 10.79 10.22 2.23
N SER A 5 11.30 10.10 3.46
CA SER A 5 10.79 10.89 4.59
C SER A 5 11.05 12.38 4.45
N VAL A 6 12.06 12.77 3.65
CA VAL A 6 12.36 14.17 3.30
C VAL A 6 11.27 14.76 2.40
N TYR A 7 10.73 13.97 1.47
CA TYR A 7 9.74 14.43 0.49
C TYR A 7 8.29 14.20 0.99
N PHE A 8 8.07 13.10 1.71
CA PHE A 8 6.79 12.65 2.24
C PHE A 8 6.79 12.66 3.77
N THR A 9 6.47 13.82 4.34
CA THR A 9 6.27 13.95 5.78
C THR A 9 5.06 13.13 6.24
N LYS A 10 5.02 12.77 7.53
CA LYS A 10 3.87 12.08 8.16
C LYS A 10 2.54 12.76 7.86
N GLU A 11 2.53 14.08 7.85
CA GLU A 11 1.35 14.90 7.53
C GLU A 11 0.94 14.77 6.05
N LYS A 12 1.88 14.85 5.12
CA LYS A 12 1.61 14.66 3.69
C LYS A 12 1.04 13.27 3.42
N ILE A 13 1.64 12.22 3.99
CA ILE A 13 1.14 10.84 3.86
C ILE A 13 -0.29 10.74 4.41
N LYS A 14 -0.56 11.32 5.59
CA LYS A 14 -1.91 11.35 6.17
C LYS A 14 -2.92 12.08 5.28
N LYS A 15 -2.51 13.20 4.66
CA LYS A 15 -3.33 13.96 3.73
C LYS A 15 -3.65 13.15 2.47
N PHE A 16 -2.64 12.57 1.82
CA PHE A 16 -2.86 11.70 0.66
C PHE A 16 -3.74 10.50 1.00
N TYR A 17 -3.48 9.85 2.13
CA TYR A 17 -4.30 8.72 2.58
C TYR A 17 -5.78 9.10 2.69
N LYS A 18 -6.10 10.27 3.27
CA LYS A 18 -7.48 10.75 3.40
C LYS A 18 -8.12 11.06 2.04
N ILE A 19 -7.38 11.73 1.15
CA ILE A 19 -7.87 12.07 -0.19
C ILE A 19 -8.20 10.79 -0.97
N PHE A 20 -7.27 9.83 -1.03
CA PHE A 20 -7.50 8.57 -1.74
C PHE A 20 -8.57 7.70 -1.07
N SER A 21 -8.71 7.76 0.26
CA SER A 21 -9.82 7.11 0.97
C SER A 21 -11.18 7.66 0.52
N LEU A 22 -11.33 8.98 0.41
CA LEU A 22 -12.57 9.60 -0.07
C LEU A 22 -12.85 9.26 -1.53
N ILE A 23 -11.82 9.28 -2.38
CA ILE A 23 -11.93 8.87 -3.79
C ILE A 23 -12.38 7.41 -3.88
N ASN A 24 -11.80 6.51 -3.07
CA ASN A 24 -12.16 5.09 -3.05
C ASN A 24 -13.61 4.86 -2.61
N ILE A 25 -14.09 5.60 -1.62
CA ILE A 25 -15.50 5.54 -1.21
C ILE A 25 -16.39 5.98 -2.36
N GLY A 26 -16.08 7.12 -3.00
CA GLY A 26 -16.83 7.62 -4.15
C GLY A 26 -16.89 6.60 -5.29
N ILE A 27 -15.74 6.02 -5.67
CA ILE A 27 -15.66 5.02 -6.73
C ILE A 27 -16.39 3.73 -6.35
N GLY A 28 -16.28 3.28 -5.10
CA GLY A 28 -17.03 2.13 -4.60
C GLY A 28 -18.54 2.34 -4.72
N ILE A 29 -19.04 3.53 -4.38
CA ILE A 29 -20.46 3.88 -4.56
C ILE A 29 -20.85 3.89 -6.04
N ILE A 30 -20.02 4.47 -6.91
CA ILE A 30 -20.27 4.48 -8.37
C ILE A 30 -20.35 3.04 -8.92
N ILE A 31 -19.44 2.15 -8.53
CA ILE A 31 -19.46 0.74 -8.97
C ILE A 31 -20.73 0.02 -8.53
N ILE A 32 -21.24 0.32 -7.33
CA ILE A 32 -22.47 -0.30 -6.81
C ILE A 32 -23.71 0.23 -7.55
N LEU A 33 -23.78 1.54 -7.76
CA LEU A 33 -24.96 2.19 -8.35
C LEU A 33 -25.08 1.95 -9.86
N PHE A 34 -23.95 1.98 -10.58
CA PHE A 34 -23.94 1.83 -12.03
C PHE A 34 -23.63 0.39 -12.44
N PRO A 35 -24.31 -0.17 -13.46
CA PRO A 35 -23.97 -1.48 -13.99
C PRO A 35 -22.60 -1.40 -14.68
N VAL A 36 -21.65 -2.18 -14.17
CA VAL A 36 -20.31 -2.37 -14.75
C VAL A 36 -20.22 -3.81 -15.23
N ASP A 37 -19.77 -4.03 -16.46
CA ASP A 37 -19.54 -5.35 -17.07
C ASP A 37 -20.73 -6.34 -16.95
N ASN A 38 -21.97 -5.82 -16.90
CA ASN A 38 -23.21 -6.58 -16.64
C ASN A 38 -23.18 -7.45 -15.36
N LEU A 39 -22.36 -7.07 -14.38
CA LEU A 39 -22.21 -7.82 -13.14
C LEU A 39 -23.49 -7.73 -12.27
N PRO A 40 -23.87 -8.84 -11.62
CA PRO A 40 -24.98 -8.83 -10.66
C PRO A 40 -24.68 -7.87 -9.51
N ILE A 41 -25.73 -7.36 -8.87
CA ILE A 41 -25.59 -6.37 -7.78
C ILE A 41 -24.72 -6.90 -6.62
N GLU A 42 -24.80 -8.19 -6.32
CA GLU A 42 -24.02 -8.84 -5.27
C GLU A 42 -22.51 -8.75 -5.53
N GLU A 43 -22.07 -9.00 -6.76
CA GLU A 43 -20.67 -8.88 -7.15
C GLU A 43 -20.19 -7.43 -7.11
N ARG A 44 -21.03 -6.48 -7.52
CA ARG A 44 -20.73 -5.05 -7.45
C ARG A 44 -20.58 -4.55 -6.01
N ILE A 45 -21.44 -5.03 -5.10
CA ILE A 45 -21.32 -4.77 -3.66
C ILE A 45 -20.01 -5.35 -3.13
N SER A 46 -19.70 -6.60 -3.46
CA SER A 46 -18.45 -7.26 -3.08
C SER A 46 -17.22 -6.46 -3.55
N MET A 47 -17.20 -6.04 -4.82
CA MET A 47 -16.13 -5.20 -5.36
C MET A 47 -15.99 -3.87 -4.61
N GLY A 48 -17.09 -3.18 -4.34
CA GLY A 48 -17.10 -1.93 -3.57
C GLY A 48 -16.53 -2.11 -2.16
N ILE A 49 -16.88 -3.22 -1.49
CA ILE A 49 -16.35 -3.57 -0.16
C ILE A 49 -14.86 -3.88 -0.25
N VAL A 50 -14.44 -4.77 -1.16
CA VAL A 50 -13.04 -5.20 -1.32
C VAL A 50 -12.14 -4.01 -1.64
N LEU A 51 -12.58 -3.09 -2.48
CA LEU A 51 -11.84 -1.87 -2.82
C LEU A 51 -11.60 -1.00 -1.58
N ASN A 52 -12.64 -0.75 -0.78
CA ASN A 52 -12.54 0.11 0.39
C ASN A 52 -11.77 -0.57 1.52
N VAL A 53 -12.17 -1.78 1.90
CA VAL A 53 -11.53 -2.55 2.96
C VAL A 53 -10.08 -2.87 2.59
N GLY A 54 -9.83 -3.31 1.37
CA GLY A 54 -8.50 -3.65 0.87
C GLY A 54 -7.55 -2.46 0.98
N TYR A 55 -7.94 -1.28 0.47
CA TYR A 55 -7.13 -0.08 0.59
C TYR A 55 -6.72 0.22 2.04
N HIS A 56 -7.68 0.24 2.96
CA HIS A 56 -7.43 0.55 4.37
C HIS A 56 -6.58 -0.53 5.04
N MET A 57 -6.95 -1.79 4.84
CA MET A 57 -6.28 -2.93 5.43
C MET A 57 -4.81 -3.00 5.00
N PHE A 58 -4.53 -2.93 3.70
CA PHE A 58 -3.15 -3.03 3.21
C PHE A 58 -2.31 -1.82 3.63
N PHE A 59 -2.86 -0.60 3.61
CA PHE A 59 -2.15 0.58 4.13
C PHE A 59 -1.72 0.40 5.60
N HIS A 60 -2.62 -0.08 6.45
CA HIS A 60 -2.34 -0.25 7.88
C HIS A 60 -1.43 -1.44 8.16
N LEU A 61 -1.68 -2.61 7.57
CA LEU A 61 -0.87 -3.80 7.80
C LEU A 61 0.58 -3.58 7.36
N ILE A 62 0.79 -3.10 6.12
CA ILE A 62 2.14 -2.89 5.58
C ILE A 62 2.90 -1.85 6.40
N SER A 63 2.23 -0.81 6.89
CA SER A 63 2.90 0.24 7.67
C SER A 63 3.18 -0.15 9.12
N ILE A 64 2.65 -1.27 9.64
CA ILE A 64 2.74 -1.64 11.06
C ILE A 64 3.44 -2.98 11.26
N VAL A 65 3.01 -4.02 10.54
CA VAL A 65 3.46 -5.40 10.75
C VAL A 65 4.98 -5.55 10.62
N PRO A 66 5.65 -4.99 9.58
CA PRO A 66 7.10 -5.17 9.44
C PRO A 66 7.91 -4.51 10.58
N ILE A 67 7.43 -3.38 11.13
CA ILE A 67 8.08 -2.77 12.31
C ILE A 67 7.92 -3.65 13.55
N LYS A 68 6.72 -4.22 13.76
CA LYS A 68 6.50 -5.16 14.86
C LYS A 68 7.39 -6.40 14.74
N GLN A 69 7.50 -6.98 13.54
CA GLN A 69 8.38 -8.10 13.25
C GLN A 69 9.85 -7.75 13.52
N LEU A 70 10.30 -6.56 13.12
CA LEU A 70 11.67 -6.11 13.37
C LEU A 70 11.97 -5.97 14.87
N ASN A 71 11.01 -5.50 15.67
CA ASN A 71 11.14 -5.39 17.12
C ASN A 71 11.16 -6.76 17.84
N TRP A 72 10.68 -7.82 17.19
CA TRP A 72 10.74 -9.18 17.75
C TRP A 72 12.13 -9.83 17.62
N VAL A 73 13.00 -9.28 16.77
CA VAL A 73 14.37 -9.77 16.62
C VAL A 73 15.23 -9.26 17.78
N LYS A 74 15.20 -9.97 18.91
CA LYS A 74 15.70 -9.47 20.20
C LYS A 74 17.23 -9.49 20.38
N GLU A 75 17.97 -10.40 19.75
CA GLU A 75 19.30 -10.75 20.32
C GLU A 75 20.48 -10.74 19.35
N ASN A 76 20.29 -11.04 18.06
CA ASN A 76 21.42 -11.11 17.13
C ASN A 76 21.54 -9.82 16.29
N LYS A 77 22.61 -9.03 16.52
CA LYS A 77 22.90 -7.77 15.80
C LYS A 77 22.96 -7.97 14.29
N ASN A 78 23.55 -9.08 13.82
CA ASN A 78 23.68 -9.38 12.40
C ASN A 78 22.32 -9.70 11.78
N VAL A 79 21.52 -10.55 12.44
CA VAL A 79 20.17 -10.90 11.99
C VAL A 79 19.28 -9.65 11.97
N ARG A 80 19.32 -8.83 13.03
CA ARG A 80 18.55 -7.57 13.10
C ARG A 80 18.94 -6.59 11.99
N ASN A 81 20.22 -6.44 11.70
CA ASN A 81 20.70 -5.59 10.60
C ASN A 81 20.26 -6.13 9.23
N LEU A 82 20.31 -7.46 9.03
CA LEU A 82 19.84 -8.11 7.82
C LEU A 82 18.33 -7.92 7.63
N SER A 83 17.53 -8.17 8.66
CA SER A 83 16.08 -7.94 8.64
C SER A 83 15.74 -6.48 8.34
N PHE A 84 16.43 -5.53 8.98
CA PHE A 84 16.24 -4.11 8.67
C PHE A 84 16.53 -3.79 7.20
N LYS A 85 17.68 -4.25 6.67
CA LYS A 85 18.05 -4.04 5.26
C LYS A 85 17.04 -4.68 4.31
N SER A 86 16.56 -5.89 4.62
CA SER A 86 15.56 -6.60 3.83
C SER A 86 14.23 -5.83 3.79
N ILE A 87 13.67 -5.48 4.94
CA ILE A 87 12.42 -4.71 5.02
C ILE A 87 12.60 -3.36 4.32
N LYS A 88 13.74 -2.69 4.53
CA LYS A 88 14.04 -1.43 3.85
C LYS A 88 14.07 -1.61 2.33
N SER A 89 14.70 -2.67 1.82
CA SER A 89 14.68 -2.99 0.38
C SER A 89 13.25 -3.19 -0.16
N MET A 90 12.41 -3.92 0.57
CA MET A 90 11.01 -4.15 0.20
C MET A 90 10.22 -2.85 0.04
N THR A 91 10.52 -1.82 0.85
CA THR A 91 9.83 -0.51 0.71
C THR A 91 10.05 0.19 -0.63
N TYR A 92 11.06 -0.20 -1.39
CA TYR A 92 11.31 0.31 -2.75
C TYR A 92 10.86 -0.70 -3.81
N PHE A 93 11.13 -1.99 -3.61
CA PHE A 93 10.80 -3.03 -4.56
C PHE A 93 9.28 -3.16 -4.76
N VAL A 94 8.51 -3.20 -3.68
CA VAL A 94 7.06 -3.44 -3.77
C VAL A 94 6.32 -2.34 -4.53
N PRO A 95 6.57 -1.02 -4.31
CA PRO A 95 5.97 0.01 -5.15
C PRO A 95 6.28 -0.13 -6.66
N ILE A 96 7.51 -0.50 -7.00
CA ILE A 96 7.90 -0.73 -8.41
C ILE A 96 7.10 -1.90 -8.99
N THR A 97 7.02 -3.01 -8.26
CA THR A 97 6.21 -4.18 -8.67
C THR A 97 4.73 -3.83 -8.80
N CYS A 98 4.18 -3.05 -7.86
CA CYS A 98 2.79 -2.57 -7.96
C CYS A 98 2.56 -1.73 -9.22
N ILE A 99 3.50 -0.87 -9.60
CA ILE A 99 3.41 -0.07 -10.83
C ILE A 99 3.45 -0.97 -12.07
N LEU A 100 4.37 -1.94 -12.12
CA LEU A 100 4.47 -2.88 -13.24
C LEU A 100 3.21 -3.75 -13.39
N ILE A 101 2.69 -4.29 -12.29
CA ILE A 101 1.44 -5.07 -12.31
C ILE A 101 0.26 -4.17 -12.70
N SER A 102 0.23 -2.91 -12.24
CA SER A 102 -0.80 -1.95 -12.63
C SER A 102 -0.84 -1.76 -14.14
N LEU A 103 0.33 -1.58 -14.78
CA LEU A 103 0.42 -1.44 -16.23
C LEU A 103 -0.08 -2.70 -16.94
N SER A 104 0.34 -3.89 -16.48
CA SER A 104 -0.13 -5.17 -17.04
C SER A 104 -1.66 -5.31 -16.94
N LEU A 105 -2.24 -4.98 -15.79
CA LEU A 105 -3.68 -5.03 -15.57
C LEU A 105 -4.42 -4.01 -16.45
N MET A 106 -3.86 -2.81 -16.65
CA MET A 106 -4.42 -1.82 -17.54
C MET A 106 -4.47 -2.33 -18.99
N PHE A 107 -3.36 -2.90 -19.48
CA PHE A 107 -3.33 -3.50 -20.81
C PHE A 107 -4.34 -4.64 -20.95
N GLU A 108 -4.38 -5.57 -19.98
CA GLU A 108 -5.33 -6.69 -20.00
C GLU A 108 -6.78 -6.20 -19.99
N SER A 109 -7.10 -5.22 -19.16
CA SER A 109 -8.47 -4.68 -19.04
C SER A 109 -8.91 -3.98 -20.32
N ILE A 110 -8.00 -3.28 -21.03
CA ILE A 110 -8.27 -2.67 -22.33
C ILE A 110 -8.54 -3.76 -23.38
N MET A 111 -7.70 -4.79 -23.43
CA MET A 111 -7.82 -5.86 -24.43
C MET A 111 -9.06 -6.73 -24.23
N THR A 112 -9.46 -6.96 -22.98
CA THR A 112 -10.59 -7.83 -22.62
C THR A 112 -11.90 -7.07 -22.39
N GLN A 113 -11.86 -5.73 -22.42
CA GLN A 113 -12.97 -4.84 -22.07
C GLN A 113 -13.53 -5.04 -20.65
N GLN A 114 -12.78 -5.69 -19.76
CA GLN A 114 -13.18 -5.95 -18.37
C GLN A 114 -12.70 -4.82 -17.45
N ILE A 115 -13.37 -3.68 -17.51
CA ILE A 115 -12.98 -2.45 -16.80
C ILE A 115 -13.09 -2.63 -15.28
N SER A 116 -13.99 -3.49 -14.80
CA SER A 116 -14.15 -3.80 -13.37
C SER A 116 -12.86 -4.27 -12.68
N ARG A 117 -11.94 -4.92 -13.42
CA ARG A 117 -10.66 -5.40 -12.88
C ARG A 117 -9.72 -4.26 -12.46
N LEU A 118 -9.90 -3.06 -13.02
CA LEU A 118 -9.10 -1.88 -12.66
C LEU A 118 -9.39 -1.40 -11.23
N SER A 119 -10.47 -1.86 -10.59
CA SER A 119 -10.76 -1.58 -9.18
C SER A 119 -9.63 -2.02 -8.24
N VAL A 120 -8.85 -3.06 -8.60
CA VAL A 120 -7.69 -3.53 -7.82
C VAL A 120 -6.58 -2.48 -7.72
N LEU A 121 -6.48 -1.55 -8.68
CA LEU A 121 -5.47 -0.49 -8.67
C LEU A 121 -5.58 0.40 -7.43
N PHE A 122 -6.79 0.59 -6.90
CA PHE A 122 -7.01 1.37 -5.68
C PHE A 122 -6.43 0.69 -4.45
N VAL A 123 -6.41 -0.65 -4.41
CA VAL A 123 -5.71 -1.41 -3.37
C VAL A 123 -4.20 -1.20 -3.49
N PHE A 124 -3.65 -1.17 -4.71
CA PHE A 124 -2.23 -0.90 -4.92
C PHE A 124 -1.81 0.50 -4.46
N VAL A 125 -2.67 1.52 -4.60
CA VAL A 125 -2.41 2.84 -4.01
C VAL A 125 -2.25 2.74 -2.49
N GLY A 126 -3.11 1.96 -1.81
CA GLY A 126 -3.00 1.69 -0.37
C GLY A 126 -1.69 0.99 0.00
N ILE A 127 -1.27 0.00 -0.79
CA ILE A 127 0.01 -0.71 -0.63
C ILE A 127 1.19 0.26 -0.76
N ILE A 128 1.21 1.09 -1.81
CA ILE A 128 2.29 2.06 -2.07
C ILE A 128 2.38 3.07 -0.93
N LEU A 129 1.26 3.68 -0.53
CA LEU A 129 1.23 4.61 0.60
C LEU A 129 1.67 3.93 1.92
N GLY A 130 1.30 2.67 2.11
CA GLY A 130 1.73 1.85 3.24
C GLY A 130 3.26 1.66 3.27
N MET A 131 3.86 1.37 2.11
CA MET A 131 5.32 1.22 1.95
C MET A 131 6.08 2.53 2.17
N ILE A 132 5.56 3.66 1.66
CA ILE A 132 6.15 4.99 1.89
C ILE A 132 6.12 5.31 3.40
N LYS A 133 4.99 5.05 4.06
CA LYS A 133 4.87 5.23 5.52
C LYS A 133 5.80 4.31 6.30
N LEU A 134 5.95 3.06 5.87
CA LEU A 134 6.90 2.11 6.47
C LEU A 134 8.33 2.61 6.35
N ASN A 135 8.74 3.13 5.19
CA ASN A 135 10.07 3.68 4.96
C ASN A 135 10.41 4.80 5.96
N GLY A 136 9.47 5.74 6.16
CA GLY A 136 9.62 6.80 7.17
C GLY A 136 9.76 6.26 8.59
N LYS A 137 8.94 5.25 8.97
CA LYS A 137 9.06 4.59 10.29
C LYS A 137 10.39 3.85 10.47
N LEU A 138 10.93 3.22 9.42
CA LEU A 138 12.23 2.55 9.48
C LEU A 138 13.37 3.54 9.69
N PHE A 139 13.27 4.75 9.13
CA PHE A 139 14.25 5.80 9.37
C PHE A 139 14.28 6.25 10.84
N GLU A 140 13.10 6.47 11.43
CA GLU A 140 12.96 6.78 12.86
C GLU A 140 13.44 5.62 13.75
N TRP A 141 13.10 4.39 13.37
CA TRP A 141 13.54 3.19 14.06
C TRP A 141 15.07 3.04 14.04
N LYS A 142 15.72 3.31 12.90
CA LYS A 142 17.18 3.26 12.79
C LYS A 142 17.84 4.31 13.70
N LYS A 143 17.32 5.55 13.72
CA LYS A 143 17.84 6.61 14.61
C LYS A 143 17.80 6.19 16.08
N THR A 144 16.68 5.63 16.54
CA THR A 144 16.50 5.22 17.94
C THR A 144 17.36 4.02 18.36
N HIS A 145 17.70 3.12 17.43
CA HIS A 145 18.39 1.86 17.76
C HIS A 145 19.87 1.79 17.34
N TYR A 146 20.35 2.72 16.51
CA TYR A 146 21.75 2.78 16.08
C TYR A 146 22.51 4.02 16.54
N ASN A 147 21.84 5.14 16.88
CA ASN A 147 22.51 6.33 17.41
C ASN A 147 22.60 6.35 18.95
N ASN A 148 22.14 5.28 19.62
CA ASN A 148 22.32 5.06 21.07
C ASN A 148 23.51 4.11 21.36
N VAL A 149 24.49 4.04 20.44
CA VAL A 149 25.77 3.33 20.62
C VAL A 149 26.88 4.30 20.26
#